data_AF-R9LLL7-F1
#
_entry.id   AF-R9LLL7-F1
#
_cell.length_a   1.000
_cell.length_b   1.000
_cell.length_c   1.000
_cell.angle_alpha   90.00
_cell.angle_beta   90.00
_cell.angle_gamma   90.00
#
_symmetry.space_group_name_H-M   'P 1'
#
loop_
_entity.id
_entity.type
_entity.pdbx_description
1 polymer ?
#
loop_
_entity_poly.entity_id
_entity_poly.type
_entity_poly.pdbx_seq_one_letter_code
_entity_poly.pdbx_strand_id
1 'polypeptide(L)'
;MKKSVLILLTLVPVIVGYLVNVLIMVPVIGMAGFYLLPLLTTAFWFYLGKQFARKWKPVPAVLIAHTVGICSLLVYLWQFLLETDETRSLTLAGFSQIFSASTPLYLFGGIARLVERQPNYAGRATMVAMQVIALDKCSLDIMGIGIIVLGFCQNPLNMAVLQALL
;
A
#
# COMPACT_ATOMS: atom_id res chain seq x y z
N MET A 1 6.52 -20.11 -6.75
CA MET A 1 7.33 -19.24 -5.85
C MET A 1 7.53 -19.86 -4.47
N LYS A 2 8.75 -19.76 -3.91
CA LYS A 2 9.06 -20.14 -2.52
C LYS A 2 8.47 -19.12 -1.53
N LYS A 3 8.18 -19.52 -0.28
CA LYS A 3 7.60 -18.63 0.74
C LYS A 3 8.51 -17.43 1.06
N SER A 4 9.83 -17.63 1.09
CA SER A 4 10.79 -16.53 1.32
C SER A 4 10.75 -15.47 0.24
N VAL A 5 10.49 -15.85 -1.02
CA VAL A 5 10.36 -14.89 -2.13
C VAL A 5 9.10 -14.06 -1.98
N LEU A 6 7.99 -14.64 -1.50
CA LEU A 6 6.77 -13.89 -1.21
C LEU A 6 7.01 -12.82 -0.14
N ILE A 7 7.75 -13.15 0.91
CA ILE A 7 8.11 -12.19 1.96
C ILE A 7 9.01 -11.11 1.39
N LEU A 8 10.01 -11.45 0.58
CA LEU A 8 10.89 -10.45 -0.04
C LEU A 8 10.11 -9.49 -0.95
N LEU A 9 9.12 -10.01 -1.68
CA LEU A 9 8.27 -9.22 -2.56
C LEU A 9 7.37 -8.22 -1.81
N THR A 10 7.17 -8.36 -0.49
CA THR A 10 6.44 -7.34 0.29
C THR A 10 7.24 -6.04 0.46
N LEU A 11 8.54 -6.04 0.14
CA LEU A 11 9.39 -4.85 0.15
C LEU A 11 9.33 -4.05 -1.16
N VAL A 12 8.74 -4.60 -2.22
CA VAL A 12 8.63 -3.90 -3.52
C VAL A 12 7.95 -2.53 -3.41
N PRO A 13 6.85 -2.34 -2.66
CA PRO A 13 6.25 -1.02 -2.46
C PRO A 13 7.21 0.00 -1.84
N VAL A 14 8.15 -0.45 -0.99
CA VAL A 14 9.17 0.45 -0.41
C VAL A 14 10.11 0.95 -1.50
N ILE A 15 10.56 0.05 -2.39
CA ILE A 15 11.42 0.41 -3.53
C ILE A 15 10.67 1.36 -4.47
N VAL A 16 9.41 1.04 -4.80
CA VAL A 16 8.61 1.89 -5.69
C VAL A 16 8.35 3.27 -5.08
N GLY A 17 8.01 3.33 -3.79
CA GLY A 17 7.80 4.60 -3.10
C GLY A 17 9.05 5.47 -3.05
N TYR A 18 10.23 4.86 -2.89
CA TYR A 18 11.50 5.58 -2.98
C TYR A 18 11.72 6.12 -4.40
N LEU A 19 11.45 5.31 -5.42
CA LEU A 19 11.53 5.74 -6.82
C LEU A 19 10.57 6.89 -7.12
N VAL A 20 9.33 6.85 -6.62
CA VAL A 20 8.36 7.93 -6.76
C VAL A 20 8.91 9.24 -6.16
N ASN A 21 9.50 9.19 -4.97
CA ASN A 21 10.11 10.37 -4.34
C ASN A 21 11.28 10.95 -5.14
N VAL A 22 12.13 10.09 -5.74
CA VAL A 22 13.23 10.54 -6.60
C VAL A 22 12.69 11.12 -7.90
N LEU A 23 11.68 10.48 -8.49
CA LEU A 23 11.11 10.87 -9.77
C LEU A 23 10.38 12.21 -9.70
N ILE A 24 9.77 12.58 -8.57
CA ILE A 24 9.15 13.91 -8.38
C ILE A 24 10.15 15.05 -8.63
N MET A 25 11.46 14.82 -8.40
CA MET A 25 12.52 15.82 -8.65
C MET A 25 12.87 15.99 -10.13
N VAL A 26 12.38 15.11 -11.01
CA VAL A 26 12.67 15.11 -12.45
C VAL A 26 11.43 15.60 -13.22
N PRO A 27 11.47 16.77 -13.87
CA PRO A 27 10.33 17.29 -14.61
C PRO A 27 9.95 16.35 -15.79
N VAL A 28 8.66 16.33 -16.12
CA VAL A 28 8.03 15.53 -17.20
C VAL A 28 8.05 14.01 -16.96
N ILE A 29 9.24 13.40 -16.85
CA ILE A 29 9.39 11.95 -16.58
C ILE A 29 8.84 11.62 -15.19
N GLY A 30 9.07 12.51 -14.23
CA GLY A 30 8.56 12.40 -12.87
C GLY A 30 7.04 12.37 -12.79
N MET A 31 6.36 13.18 -13.60
CA MET A 31 4.89 13.20 -13.62
C MET A 31 4.34 11.86 -14.13
N ALA A 32 4.87 11.33 -15.23
CA ALA A 32 4.45 10.03 -15.74
C ALA A 32 4.71 8.92 -14.71
N GLY A 33 5.89 8.92 -14.08
CA GLY A 33 6.23 7.97 -13.02
C GLY A 33 5.32 8.06 -11.80
N PHE A 34 5.00 9.27 -11.35
CA PHE A 34 4.12 9.52 -10.21
C PHE A 34 2.70 8.96 -10.41
N TYR A 35 2.17 8.97 -11.62
CA TYR A 35 0.86 8.38 -11.92
C TYR A 35 0.93 6.88 -12.21
N LEU A 36 1.90 6.44 -13.01
CA LEU A 36 1.96 5.05 -13.49
C LEU A 36 2.48 4.08 -12.44
N LEU A 37 3.53 4.43 -11.68
CA LEU A 37 4.16 3.52 -10.72
C LEU A 37 3.19 3.08 -9.60
N PRO A 38 2.37 3.97 -9.01
CA PRO A 38 1.43 3.53 -7.99
C PRO A 38 0.29 2.64 -8.52
N LEU A 39 -0.12 2.84 -9.78
CA LEU A 39 -1.08 1.95 -10.44
C LEU A 39 -0.48 0.56 -10.68
N LEU A 40 0.76 0.50 -11.18
CA LEU A 40 1.48 -0.75 -11.35
C LEU A 40 1.70 -1.46 -10.02
N THR A 41 1.95 -0.71 -8.95
CA THR A 41 2.09 -1.26 -7.59
C THR A 41 0.78 -1.88 -7.13
N THR A 42 -0.37 -1.26 -7.42
CA THR A 42 -1.69 -1.81 -7.11
C THR A 42 -1.92 -3.14 -7.86
N ALA A 43 -1.62 -3.20 -9.15
CA ALA A 43 -1.73 -4.43 -9.94
C ALA A 43 -0.77 -5.53 -9.42
N PHE A 44 0.44 -5.15 -9.04
CA PHE A 44 1.42 -6.04 -8.43
C PHE A 44 0.94 -6.58 -7.07
N TRP A 45 0.35 -5.73 -6.23
CA TRP A 45 -0.19 -6.11 -4.92
C TRP A 45 -1.37 -7.06 -5.06
N PHE A 46 -2.21 -6.84 -6.08
CA PHE A 46 -3.28 -7.76 -6.45
C PHE A 46 -2.71 -9.15 -6.81
N TYR A 47 -1.69 -9.19 -7.68
CA TYR A 47 -0.99 -10.44 -8.01
C TYR A 47 -0.38 -11.11 -6.76
N LEU A 48 0.28 -10.34 -5.89
CA LEU A 48 0.94 -10.85 -4.70
C LEU A 48 -0.06 -11.44 -3.70
N GLY A 49 -1.22 -10.79 -3.51
CA GLY A 49 -2.33 -11.27 -2.67
C GLY A 49 -2.82 -12.67 -3.11
N LYS A 50 -2.96 -12.89 -4.43
CA LYS A 50 -3.33 -14.21 -4.98
C LYS A 50 -2.29 -15.29 -4.65
N GLN A 51 -1.00 -14.94 -4.68
CA GLN A 51 0.08 -15.87 -4.34
C GLN A 51 0.12 -16.19 -2.84
N PHE A 52 -0.21 -15.23 -1.98
CA PHE A 52 -0.34 -15.43 -0.54
C PHE A 52 -1.54 -16.34 -0.20
N ALA A 53 -2.72 -16.08 -0.77
CA ALA A 53 -3.93 -16.87 -0.54
C ALA A 53 -3.77 -18.36 -0.90
N ARG A 54 -2.94 -18.67 -1.92
CA ARG A 54 -2.66 -20.05 -2.34
C ARG A 54 -1.74 -20.83 -1.39
N LYS A 55 -0.97 -20.14 -0.53
CA LYS A 55 0.12 -20.76 0.24
C LYS A 55 0.01 -20.59 1.75
N TRP A 56 -0.83 -19.66 2.20
CA TRP A 56 -0.98 -19.27 3.60
C TRP A 56 -2.45 -19.19 3.96
N LYS A 57 -2.77 -19.42 5.24
CA LYS A 57 -4.10 -19.12 5.78
C LYS A 57 -4.36 -17.60 5.69
N PRO A 58 -5.61 -17.17 5.52
CA PRO A 58 -5.96 -15.78 5.25
C PRO A 58 -5.43 -14.80 6.32
N VAL A 59 -5.57 -15.13 7.60
CA VAL A 59 -5.14 -14.25 8.71
C VAL A 59 -3.62 -13.98 8.71
N PRO A 60 -2.74 -15.00 8.77
CA PRO A 60 -1.29 -14.77 8.74
C PRO A 60 -0.80 -14.20 7.40
N ALA A 61 -1.48 -14.49 6.28
CA ALA A 61 -1.17 -13.89 4.99
C ALA A 61 -1.34 -12.36 5.01
N VAL A 62 -2.46 -11.88 5.56
CA VAL A 62 -2.73 -10.44 5.70
C VAL A 62 -1.72 -9.80 6.64
N LEU A 63 -1.45 -10.39 7.82
CA LEU A 63 -0.49 -9.83 8.78
C LEU A 63 0.91 -9.66 8.17
N ILE A 64 1.44 -10.69 7.50
CA ILE A 64 2.78 -10.65 6.91
C ILE A 64 2.86 -9.64 5.78
N ALA A 65 1.83 -9.58 4.92
CA ALA A 65 1.81 -8.65 3.80
C ALA A 65 1.72 -7.18 4.25
N HIS A 66 1.11 -6.91 5.42
CA HIS A 66 0.92 -5.55 5.94
C HIS A 66 1.97 -5.13 6.97
N THR A 67 2.84 -6.03 7.42
CA THR A 67 3.80 -5.72 8.49
C THR A 67 4.62 -4.46 8.18
N VAL A 68 5.11 -4.35 6.93
CA VAL A 68 5.91 -3.20 6.49
C VAL A 68 5.09 -1.90 6.52
N GLY A 69 3.85 -1.93 6.03
CA GLY A 69 2.95 -0.78 6.06
C GLY A 69 2.57 -0.36 7.48
N ILE A 70 2.29 -1.33 8.36
CA ILE A 70 1.96 -1.07 9.78
C ILE A 70 3.15 -0.42 10.48
N CYS A 71 4.35 -0.96 10.31
CA CYS A 71 5.57 -0.35 10.86
C CYS A 71 5.77 1.07 10.32
N SER A 72 5.56 1.29 9.02
CA SER A 72 5.64 2.60 8.39
C SER A 72 4.67 3.60 9.04
N LEU A 73 3.41 3.20 9.24
CA LEU A 73 2.38 4.02 9.87
C LEU A 73 2.73 4.35 11.33
N LEU A 74 3.20 3.37 12.11
CA LEU A 74 3.60 3.60 13.51
C LEU A 74 4.75 4.61 13.61
N VAL A 75 5.77 4.48 12.75
CA VAL A 75 6.88 5.44 12.70
C VAL A 75 6.38 6.82 12.26
N TYR A 76 5.44 6.89 11.30
CA TYR A 76 4.83 8.14 10.88
C TYR A 76 4.10 8.82 12.04
N LEU A 77 3.26 8.09 12.78
CA LEU A 77 2.53 8.61 13.93
C LEU A 77 3.51 9.11 15.01
N TRP A 78 4.59 8.38 15.28
CA TRP A 78 5.61 8.86 16.20
C TRP A 78 6.22 10.19 15.72
N GLN A 79 6.78 10.23 14.51
CA GLN A 79 7.54 11.39 14.02
C GLN A 79 6.68 12.63 13.74
N PHE A 80 5.41 12.45 13.37
CA PHE A 80 4.53 13.56 12.99
C PHE A 80 3.43 13.87 13.99
N LEU A 81 3.09 12.97 14.93
CA LEU A 81 2.11 13.26 16.00
C LEU A 81 2.76 13.58 17.35
N LEU A 82 3.78 12.82 17.74
CA LEU A 82 4.37 12.90 19.09
C LEU A 82 5.59 13.84 19.14
N GLU A 83 6.36 13.91 18.05
CA GLU A 83 7.60 14.69 17.98
C GLU A 83 7.36 16.12 17.49
N THR A 84 8.15 17.08 17.98
CA THR A 84 8.14 18.47 17.49
C THR A 84 9.07 18.62 16.28
N ASP A 85 8.99 19.72 15.55
CA ASP A 85 9.84 19.94 14.38
C ASP A 85 11.35 20.00 14.74
N GLU A 86 11.68 20.38 15.98
CA GLU A 86 13.06 20.43 16.48
C GLU A 86 13.63 19.05 16.84
N THR A 87 12.79 18.11 17.27
CA THR A 87 13.22 16.76 17.69
C THR A 87 12.97 15.69 16.63
N ARG A 88 12.29 16.05 15.53
CA ARG A 88 11.99 15.13 14.43
C ARG A 88 13.25 14.71 13.67
N SER A 89 13.38 13.41 13.45
CA SER A 89 14.35 12.86 12.51
C SER A 89 13.81 12.91 11.09
N LEU A 90 14.36 13.78 10.24
CA LEU A 90 13.96 13.89 8.83
C LEU A 90 14.11 12.57 8.07
N THR A 91 15.14 11.78 8.39
CA THR A 91 15.36 10.46 7.79
C THR A 91 14.22 9.52 8.13
N LEU A 92 13.88 9.38 9.42
CA LEU A 92 12.82 8.48 9.88
C LEU A 92 11.43 8.92 9.40
N ALA A 93 11.20 10.24 9.38
CA ALA A 93 10.00 10.87 8.85
C ALA A 93 9.85 10.68 7.33
N GLY A 94 10.96 10.68 6.58
CA GLY A 94 10.96 10.34 5.16
C GLY A 94 10.64 8.87 4.94
N PHE A 95 11.33 7.96 5.64
CA PHE A 95 11.14 6.52 5.52
C PHE A 95 9.70 6.08 5.82
N SER A 96 9.06 6.68 6.81
CA SER A 96 7.69 6.35 7.20
C SER A 96 6.63 6.64 6.13
N GLN A 97 6.97 7.49 5.14
CA GLN A 97 6.07 7.87 4.06
C GLN A 97 6.34 7.12 2.76
N ILE A 98 7.50 6.48 2.64
CA ILE A 98 7.92 5.76 1.43
C ILE A 98 6.90 4.67 1.07
N PHE A 99 6.44 3.89 2.04
CA PHE A 99 5.45 2.84 1.76
C PHE A 99 4.17 3.42 1.14
N SER A 100 3.62 4.47 1.74
CA SER A 100 2.38 5.08 1.27
C SER A 100 2.53 5.80 -0.07
N ALA A 101 3.72 6.33 -0.38
CA ALA A 101 4.02 6.95 -1.67
C ALA A 101 3.91 5.99 -2.86
N SER A 102 3.98 4.68 -2.62
CA SER A 102 3.75 3.66 -3.65
C SER A 102 2.27 3.39 -3.96
N THR A 103 1.35 3.97 -3.19
CA THR A 103 -0.09 3.88 -3.43
C THR A 103 -0.57 5.08 -4.23
N PRO A 104 -1.65 4.97 -5.04
CA PRO A 104 -2.13 6.07 -5.87
C PRO A 104 -2.85 7.12 -5.01
N LEU A 105 -2.12 7.77 -4.10
CA LEU A 105 -2.62 8.74 -3.12
C LEU A 105 -3.36 9.90 -3.80
N TYR A 106 -3.01 10.24 -5.04
CA TYR A 106 -3.70 11.27 -5.82
C TYR A 106 -5.18 10.93 -6.08
N LEU A 107 -5.56 9.65 -6.12
CA LEU A 107 -6.97 9.23 -6.23
C LEU A 107 -7.72 9.38 -4.90
N PHE A 108 -7.01 9.27 -3.78
CA PHE A 108 -7.61 9.23 -2.44
C PHE A 108 -7.48 10.55 -1.66
N GLY A 109 -6.63 11.48 -2.11
CA GLY A 109 -6.43 12.77 -1.47
C GLY A 109 -7.71 13.62 -1.42
N GLY A 110 -8.63 13.44 -2.36
CA GLY A 110 -9.97 14.03 -2.31
C GLY A 110 -10.78 13.58 -1.09
N ILE A 111 -10.73 12.27 -0.78
CA ILE A 111 -11.42 11.68 0.37
C ILE A 111 -10.70 12.06 1.68
N ALA A 112 -9.37 12.03 1.69
CA ALA A 112 -8.58 12.39 2.86
C ALA A 112 -8.81 13.85 3.31
N ARG A 113 -9.09 14.76 2.38
CA ARG A 113 -9.45 16.16 2.68
C ARG A 113 -10.78 16.30 3.42
N LEU A 114 -11.69 15.32 3.33
CA LEU A 114 -12.97 15.34 4.06
C LEU A 114 -12.79 15.20 5.58
N VAL A 115 -11.60 14.75 6.03
CA VAL A 115 -11.27 14.62 7.45
C VAL A 115 -10.91 15.98 8.07
N GLU A 116 -10.51 16.95 7.24
CA GLU A 116 -10.22 18.29 7.72
C GLU A 116 -11.50 19.10 7.94
N ARG A 117 -11.47 19.96 8.97
CA ARG A 117 -12.60 20.84 9.29
C ARG A 117 -12.75 22.00 8.31
N GLN A 118 -11.67 22.38 7.63
CA GLN A 118 -11.66 23.48 6.67
C GLN A 118 -11.75 22.95 5.23
N PRO A 119 -12.70 23.45 4.42
CA PRO A 119 -12.80 23.04 3.02
C PRO A 119 -11.56 23.49 2.23
N ASN A 120 -11.07 22.60 1.36
CA ASN A 120 -9.90 22.81 0.50
C ASN A 120 -8.54 22.99 1.22
N TYR A 121 -8.47 22.72 2.51
CA TYR A 121 -7.21 22.69 3.25
C TYR A 121 -6.68 21.26 3.37
N ALA A 122 -5.39 21.06 3.11
CA ALA A 122 -4.70 19.79 3.33
C ALA A 122 -3.75 19.96 4.52
N GLY A 123 -4.26 19.66 5.70
CA GLY A 123 -3.52 19.79 6.96
C GLY A 123 -2.99 18.46 7.49
N ARG A 124 -2.62 18.47 8.77
CA ARG A 124 -2.09 17.29 9.47
C ARG A 124 -3.09 16.13 9.44
N ALA A 125 -4.39 16.39 9.56
CA ALA A 125 -5.41 15.33 9.57
C ALA A 125 -5.54 14.68 8.18
N THR A 126 -5.47 15.47 7.10
CA THR A 126 -5.41 14.93 5.73
C THR A 126 -4.19 14.04 5.53
N MET A 127 -3.00 14.48 5.98
CA MET A 127 -1.77 13.70 5.80
C MET A 127 -1.81 12.37 6.58
N VAL A 128 -2.32 12.37 7.81
CA VAL A 128 -2.55 11.14 8.58
C VAL A 128 -3.57 10.24 7.89
N ALA A 129 -4.69 10.80 7.43
CA ALA A 129 -5.72 10.04 6.73
C ALA A 129 -5.18 9.39 5.45
N MET A 130 -4.28 10.06 4.72
CA MET A 130 -3.61 9.45 3.55
C MET A 130 -2.75 8.23 3.93
N GLN A 131 -2.03 8.27 5.04
CA GLN A 131 -1.23 7.13 5.50
C GLN A 131 -2.11 5.94 5.92
N VAL A 132 -3.24 6.22 6.55
CA VAL A 132 -4.22 5.19 6.93
C VAL A 132 -4.89 4.58 5.70
N ILE A 133 -5.39 5.43 4.77
CA ILE A 133 -6.03 4.97 3.53
C ILE A 133 -5.07 4.14 2.67
N ALA A 134 -3.78 4.48 2.62
CA ALA A 134 -2.78 3.69 1.90
C ALA A 134 -2.68 2.26 2.46
N LEU A 135 -2.70 2.11 3.78
CA LEU A 135 -2.66 0.82 4.46
C LEU A 135 -3.95 0.02 4.26
N ASP A 136 -5.10 0.69 4.38
CA ASP A 136 -6.41 0.09 4.17
C ASP A 136 -6.60 -0.37 2.72
N LYS A 137 -6.13 0.40 1.74
CA LYS A 137 -6.23 0.04 0.33
C LYS A 137 -5.42 -1.21 0.01
N CYS A 138 -4.18 -1.27 0.50
CA CYS A 138 -3.35 -2.47 0.44
C CYS A 138 -4.03 -3.68 1.11
N SER A 139 -4.74 -3.45 2.23
CA SER A 139 -5.48 -4.48 2.96
C SER A 139 -6.69 -4.98 2.18
N LEU A 140 -7.44 -4.08 1.56
CA LEU A 140 -8.58 -4.41 0.72
C LEU A 140 -8.18 -5.19 -0.53
N ASP A 141 -7.04 -4.89 -1.15
CA ASP A 141 -6.58 -5.62 -2.34
C ASP A 141 -6.22 -7.06 -1.99
N ILE A 142 -5.63 -7.30 -0.81
CA ILE A 142 -5.27 -8.65 -0.36
C ILE A 142 -6.49 -9.40 0.19
N MET A 143 -7.34 -8.76 1.00
CA MET A 143 -8.55 -9.40 1.56
C MET A 143 -9.63 -9.60 0.51
N GLY A 144 -9.84 -8.66 -0.41
CA GLY A 144 -10.79 -8.79 -1.51
C GLY A 144 -10.46 -9.98 -2.40
N ILE A 145 -9.18 -10.23 -2.66
CA ILE A 145 -8.72 -11.44 -3.34
C ILE A 145 -8.79 -12.65 -2.44
N GLY A 146 -8.49 -12.53 -1.15
CA GLY A 146 -8.70 -13.61 -0.18
C GLY A 146 -10.14 -14.11 -0.20
N ILE A 147 -11.13 -13.21 -0.21
CA ILE A 147 -12.56 -13.54 -0.25
C ILE A 147 -12.99 -14.05 -1.63
N ILE A 148 -12.55 -13.42 -2.72
CA ILE A 148 -12.86 -13.89 -4.09
C ILE A 148 -12.22 -15.26 -4.34
N VAL A 149 -10.95 -15.46 -3.98
CA VAL A 149 -10.21 -16.71 -4.18
C VAL A 149 -10.64 -17.78 -3.18
N LEU A 150 -10.96 -17.47 -1.93
CA LEU A 150 -11.52 -18.45 -0.99
C LEU A 150 -12.95 -18.83 -1.39
N GLY A 151 -13.77 -17.88 -1.84
CA GLY A 151 -15.11 -18.14 -2.40
C GLY A 151 -15.06 -18.99 -3.68
N PHE A 152 -14.02 -18.83 -4.53
CA PHE A 152 -13.79 -19.67 -5.70
C PHE A 152 -13.13 -21.03 -5.36
N CYS A 153 -12.20 -21.09 -4.40
CA CYS A 153 -11.50 -22.33 -4.01
C CYS A 153 -12.35 -23.25 -3.13
N GLN A 154 -13.37 -22.74 -2.43
CA GLN A 154 -14.29 -23.58 -1.66
C GLN A 154 -15.37 -24.25 -2.51
N ASN A 155 -15.48 -23.88 -3.80
CA ASN A 155 -16.49 -24.42 -4.70
C ASN A 155 -15.81 -25.16 -5.88
N PRO A 156 -15.79 -26.50 -5.91
CA PRO A 156 -15.02 -27.28 -6.90
C PRO A 156 -15.44 -27.01 -8.36
N LEU A 157 -16.67 -26.59 -8.60
CA LEU A 157 -17.17 -26.16 -9.93
C LEU A 157 -16.48 -24.89 -10.46
N ASN A 158 -16.11 -23.96 -9.58
CA ASN A 158 -15.51 -22.69 -9.95
C ASN A 158 -14.01 -22.82 -10.27
N MET A 159 -13.34 -23.87 -9.79
CA MET A 159 -11.95 -24.16 -10.14
C MET A 159 -11.80 -24.63 -11.60
N ALA A 160 -12.77 -25.38 -12.10
CA ALA A 160 -12.79 -25.85 -13.50
C ALA A 160 -12.98 -24.70 -14.49
N VAL A 161 -13.84 -23.73 -14.16
CA VAL A 161 -14.10 -22.55 -15.01
C VAL A 161 -12.88 -21.63 -15.07
N LEU A 162 -12.15 -21.45 -13.95
CA LEU A 162 -10.95 -20.60 -13.93
C LEU A 162 -9.76 -21.23 -14.67
N GLN A 163 -9.68 -22.57 -14.74
CA GLN A 163 -8.68 -23.29 -15.54
C GLN A 163 -9.02 -23.32 -17.03
N ALA A 164 -10.29 -23.17 -17.41
CA ALA A 164 -10.71 -23.09 -18.80
C ALA A 164 -10.55 -21.68 -19.42
N LEU A 165 -10.28 -20.66 -18.60
CA LEU A 165 -10.16 -19.25 -19.00
C LEU A 165 -8.73 -18.68 -18.89
N LEU A 166 -7.75 -19.51 -18.51
CA LEU A 166 -6.31 -19.20 -18.47
C LEU A 166 -5.56 -20.15 -19.40
#